data_AF-A0A9W3HKN9-F1
#
_entry.id   AF-A0A9W3HKN9-F1
#
_cell.length_a   1.000
_cell.length_b   1.000
_cell.length_c   1.000
_cell.angle_alpha   90.00
_cell.angle_beta   90.00
_cell.angle_gamma   90.00
#
_symmetry.space_group_name_H-M   'P 1'
#
loop_
_entity.id
_entity.type
_entity.pdbx_description
1 polymer ?
#
loop_
_entity_poly.entity_id
_entity_poly.type
_entity_poly.pdbx_seq_one_letter_code
_entity_poly.pdbx_strand_id
1 'polypeptide(L)'
;MRLLLFLGLLWGAAATSSGPQWPKPMFGRLASPGFPGTYGNNEEQRWTLTAPPGYRLRLYFTHFHLEPSYLCEYDFVKLSSGTKVLATLCGWESTDTEQAPGNTTFYSRGSSLDVTFCSDYSNEKPFTGFEAFYSAEDIDECQAPPGEAPTCDHHCHNYLGGFYCSCRAGYALHQNKRTCSDSNR
;
A
#
# COMPACT_ATOMS: atom_id res chain seq x y z
N MET A 1 -40.52 -46.28 37.05
CA MET A 1 -39.38 -45.54 36.46
C MET A 1 -39.45 -45.64 34.95
N ARG A 2 -39.86 -44.58 34.24
CA ARG A 2 -39.78 -44.49 32.78
C ARG A 2 -38.44 -43.85 32.42
N LEU A 3 -37.56 -44.61 31.79
CA LEU A 3 -36.25 -44.16 31.35
C LEU A 3 -36.42 -43.37 30.03
N LEU A 4 -36.28 -42.05 30.09
CA LEU A 4 -36.25 -41.18 28.90
C LEU A 4 -34.83 -41.21 28.33
N LEU A 5 -34.66 -41.83 27.16
CA LEU A 5 -33.42 -41.74 26.37
C LEU A 5 -33.48 -40.46 25.53
N PHE A 6 -32.70 -39.45 25.90
CA PHE A 6 -32.44 -38.29 25.06
C PHE A 6 -31.42 -38.68 23.98
N LEU A 7 -31.87 -38.87 22.73
CA LEU A 7 -30.96 -38.86 21.59
C LEU A 7 -30.49 -37.43 21.36
N GLY A 8 -29.27 -37.11 21.80
CA GLY A 8 -28.59 -35.89 21.40
C GLY A 8 -28.18 -35.99 19.93
N LEU A 9 -28.77 -35.16 19.07
CA LEU A 9 -28.23 -34.91 17.75
C LEU A 9 -26.94 -34.09 17.89
N LEU A 10 -25.80 -34.75 17.75
CA LEU A 10 -24.53 -34.10 17.46
C LEU A 10 -24.60 -33.57 16.03
N TRP A 11 -24.96 -32.29 15.87
CA TRP A 11 -24.66 -31.55 14.65
C TRP A 11 -23.15 -31.39 14.55
N GLY A 12 -22.50 -32.31 13.84
CA GLY A 12 -21.15 -32.09 13.35
C GLY A 12 -21.18 -30.90 12.39
N ALA A 13 -20.66 -29.76 12.82
CA ALA A 13 -20.32 -28.69 11.90
C ALA A 13 -19.27 -29.25 10.95
N ALA A 14 -19.67 -29.58 9.72
CA ALA A 14 -18.73 -29.86 8.66
C ALA A 14 -17.86 -28.61 8.50
N ALA A 15 -16.56 -28.74 8.79
CA ALA A 15 -15.59 -27.71 8.45
C ALA A 15 -15.62 -27.57 6.94
N THR A 16 -16.33 -26.56 6.44
CA THR A 16 -16.27 -26.18 5.04
C THR A 16 -14.83 -25.80 4.76
N SER A 17 -14.13 -26.62 3.98
CA SER A 17 -12.87 -26.26 3.36
C SER A 17 -13.12 -24.95 2.61
N SER A 18 -12.74 -23.83 3.21
CA SER A 18 -12.71 -22.56 2.52
C SER A 18 -11.65 -22.72 1.44
N GLY A 19 -12.08 -22.70 0.17
CA GLY A 19 -11.16 -22.66 -0.96
C GLY A 19 -10.18 -21.49 -0.85
N PRO A 20 -9.14 -21.45 -1.70
CA PRO A 20 -8.16 -20.37 -1.67
C PRO A 20 -8.86 -19.01 -1.73
N GLN A 21 -8.68 -18.20 -0.68
CA GLN A 21 -9.28 -16.88 -0.57
C GLN A 21 -8.44 -15.90 -1.40
N TRP A 22 -8.96 -15.49 -2.55
CA TRP A 22 -8.33 -14.44 -3.35
C TRP A 22 -8.36 -13.10 -2.61
N PRO A 23 -7.30 -12.27 -2.74
CA PRO A 23 -7.30 -10.92 -2.17
C PRO A 23 -8.46 -10.12 -2.75
N LYS A 24 -9.22 -9.43 -1.89
CA LYS A 24 -10.18 -8.44 -2.36
C LYS A 24 -9.39 -7.29 -3.00
N PRO A 25 -9.69 -6.87 -4.24
CA PRO A 25 -8.97 -5.76 -4.86
C PRO A 25 -9.16 -4.50 -4.03
N MET A 26 -8.05 -3.87 -3.63
CA MET A 26 -8.05 -2.62 -2.88
C MET A 26 -7.65 -1.50 -3.80
N PHE A 27 -8.60 -0.65 -4.15
CA PHE A 27 -8.36 0.55 -4.94
C PHE A 27 -9.33 1.64 -4.48
N GLY A 28 -9.02 2.88 -4.81
CA GLY A 28 -9.88 3.99 -4.45
C GLY A 28 -9.46 5.30 -5.08
N ARG A 29 -10.24 6.33 -4.75
CA ARG A 29 -10.10 7.69 -5.24
C ARG A 29 -10.06 8.64 -4.04
N LEU A 30 -9.11 9.57 -4.06
CA LEU A 30 -9.01 10.68 -3.14
C LEU A 30 -9.16 11.99 -3.93
N ALA A 31 -9.75 13.00 -3.32
CA ALA A 31 -9.81 14.33 -3.89
C ALA A 31 -9.84 15.38 -2.78
N SER A 32 -9.38 16.58 -3.09
CA SER A 32 -9.57 17.73 -2.21
C SER A 32 -11.07 18.02 -2.03
N PRO A 33 -11.49 18.61 -0.89
CA PRO A 33 -12.87 19.03 -0.70
C PRO A 33 -13.32 19.96 -1.83
N GLY A 34 -14.55 19.76 -2.31
CA GLY A 34 -15.12 20.59 -3.39
C GLY A 34 -14.65 20.27 -4.81
N PHE A 35 -13.68 19.38 -5.03
CA PHE A 35 -13.21 19.00 -6.37
C PHE A 35 -14.38 18.55 -7.29
N PRO A 36 -14.47 19.02 -8.56
CA PRO A 36 -13.47 19.77 -9.33
C PRO A 36 -13.51 21.30 -9.17
N GLY A 37 -14.30 21.82 -8.22
CA GLY A 37 -14.28 23.22 -7.83
C GLY A 37 -13.04 23.60 -7.02
N THR A 38 -13.01 24.84 -6.53
CA THR A 38 -11.93 25.32 -5.67
C THR A 38 -12.04 24.75 -4.26
N TYR A 39 -10.93 24.41 -3.63
CA TYR A 39 -10.91 24.07 -2.21
C TYR A 39 -11.00 25.33 -1.34
N GLY A 40 -11.46 25.19 -0.09
CA GLY A 40 -11.56 26.28 0.86
C GLY A 40 -10.28 26.47 1.68
N ASN A 41 -10.20 27.58 2.42
CA ASN A 41 -9.10 27.83 3.36
C ASN A 41 -9.31 27.05 4.68
N ASN A 42 -8.22 26.82 5.42
CA ASN A 42 -8.18 26.14 6.71
C ASN A 42 -8.76 24.71 6.69
N GLU A 43 -8.62 24.01 5.56
CA GLU A 43 -9.03 22.64 5.41
C GLU A 43 -7.89 21.69 5.81
N GLU A 44 -8.26 20.63 6.52
CA GLU A 44 -7.35 19.53 6.82
C GLU A 44 -8.07 18.21 6.57
N GLN A 45 -7.52 17.37 5.70
CA GLN A 45 -8.02 16.03 5.41
C GLN A 45 -6.90 15.00 5.55
N ARG A 46 -7.22 13.89 6.20
CA ARG A 46 -6.26 12.81 6.47
C ARG A 46 -6.87 11.47 6.06
N TRP A 47 -6.12 10.71 5.29
CA TRP A 47 -6.48 9.35 4.89
C TRP A 47 -5.35 8.41 5.24
N THR A 48 -5.68 7.34 5.95
CA THR A 48 -4.78 6.19 6.14
C THR A 48 -5.25 5.07 5.23
N LEU A 49 -4.46 4.78 4.22
CA LEU A 49 -4.71 3.72 3.26
C LEU A 49 -3.92 2.49 3.71
N THR A 50 -4.57 1.33 3.73
CA THR A 50 -3.95 0.08 4.16
C THR A 50 -4.24 -1.02 3.14
N ALA A 51 -3.20 -1.75 2.74
CA ALA A 51 -3.28 -2.94 1.91
C ALA A 51 -3.11 -4.22 2.76
N PRO A 52 -3.43 -5.41 2.25
CA PRO A 52 -3.14 -6.65 2.94
C PRO A 52 -1.62 -6.86 3.10
N PRO A 53 -1.17 -7.69 4.06
CA PRO A 53 0.23 -8.10 4.12
C PRO A 53 0.70 -8.70 2.78
N GLY A 54 1.95 -8.42 2.39
CA GLY A 54 2.50 -8.81 1.08
C GLY A 54 2.16 -7.85 -0.07
N TYR A 55 1.37 -6.80 0.19
CA TYR A 55 1.02 -5.78 -0.81
C TYR A 55 1.59 -4.43 -0.41
N ARG A 56 1.87 -3.61 -1.42
CA ARG A 56 2.13 -2.18 -1.30
C ARG A 56 1.04 -1.38 -1.99
N LEU A 57 0.94 -0.09 -1.66
CA LEU A 57 0.03 0.85 -2.30
C LEU A 57 0.77 1.64 -3.37
N ARG A 58 0.18 1.66 -4.56
CA ARG A 58 0.52 2.56 -5.66
C ARG A 58 -0.46 3.73 -5.65
N LEU A 59 0.03 4.96 -5.72
CA LEU A 59 -0.78 6.18 -5.80
C LEU A 59 -0.26 7.10 -6.90
N TYR A 60 -1.17 7.70 -7.67
CA TYR A 60 -0.86 8.71 -8.67
C TYR A 60 -1.96 9.76 -8.74
N PHE A 61 -1.63 10.93 -9.28
CA PHE A 61 -2.54 12.06 -9.41
C PHE A 61 -3.02 12.17 -10.86
N THR A 62 -4.32 12.41 -11.04
CA THR A 62 -4.93 12.74 -12.34
C THR A 62 -5.11 14.24 -12.50
N HIS A 63 -5.20 14.97 -11.38
CA HIS A 63 -5.25 16.43 -11.34
C HIS A 63 -4.49 16.94 -10.13
N PHE A 64 -3.76 18.05 -10.28
CA PHE A 64 -3.06 18.70 -9.18
C PHE A 64 -2.85 20.19 -9.47
N HIS A 65 -3.43 21.05 -8.64
CA HIS A 65 -3.35 22.50 -8.75
C HIS A 65 -3.61 23.12 -7.37
N LEU A 66 -2.54 23.29 -6.60
CA LEU A 66 -2.53 23.89 -5.27
C LEU A 66 -1.78 25.23 -5.30
N GLU A 67 -1.92 26.00 -4.23
CA GLU A 67 -1.08 27.17 -3.99
C GLU A 67 0.41 26.76 -3.89
N PRO A 68 1.31 27.40 -4.66
CA PRO A 68 2.75 27.20 -4.51
C PRO A 68 3.30 28.05 -3.36
N SER A 69 4.23 27.48 -2.59
CA SER A 69 4.92 28.17 -1.50
C SER A 69 6.28 27.52 -1.26
N TYR A 70 7.24 28.26 -0.70
CA TYR A 70 8.61 27.75 -0.49
C TYR A 70 8.57 26.47 0.36
N LEU A 71 9.08 25.36 -0.18
CA LEU A 71 9.03 24.02 0.45
C LEU A 71 7.61 23.53 0.82
N CYS A 72 6.57 24.07 0.16
CA CYS A 72 5.18 23.74 0.39
C CYS A 72 4.70 23.97 1.83
N GLU A 73 5.06 25.13 2.40
CA GLU A 73 4.75 25.49 3.79
C GLU A 73 3.31 25.99 4.01
N TYR A 74 2.63 26.48 2.96
CA TYR A 74 1.22 26.89 3.00
C TYR A 74 0.33 25.69 2.71
N ASP A 75 -0.12 25.55 1.45
CA ASP A 75 -0.97 24.46 1.02
C ASP A 75 -0.14 23.27 0.56
N PHE A 76 -0.51 22.06 0.98
CA PHE A 76 0.21 20.86 0.57
C PHE A 76 -0.63 19.59 0.56
N VAL A 77 -0.18 18.63 -0.25
CA VAL A 77 -0.47 17.20 -0.09
C VAL A 77 0.80 16.48 0.34
N LYS A 78 0.78 15.90 1.53
CA LYS A 78 1.90 15.13 2.10
C LYS A 78 1.60 13.64 2.02
N LEU A 79 2.55 12.89 1.48
CA LEU A 79 2.52 11.43 1.39
C LEU A 79 3.55 10.85 2.34
N SER A 80 3.14 9.95 3.24
CA SER A 80 4.02 9.31 4.21
C SER A 80 3.78 7.80 4.27
N SER A 81 4.83 7.01 4.48
CA SER A 81 4.72 5.57 4.73
C SER A 81 5.45 5.26 6.04
N GLY A 82 4.66 5.06 7.10
CA GLY A 82 5.18 5.02 8.46
C GLY A 82 5.85 6.33 8.85
N THR A 83 7.10 6.27 9.31
CA THR A 83 7.87 7.47 9.71
C THR A 83 8.53 8.20 8.54
N LYS A 84 8.49 7.64 7.32
CA LYS A 84 9.16 8.22 6.16
C LYS A 84 8.17 9.07 5.37
N VAL A 85 8.46 10.37 5.26
CA VAL A 85 7.83 11.24 4.27
C VAL A 85 8.35 10.87 2.88
N LEU A 86 7.43 10.54 1.97
CA LEU A 86 7.71 10.20 0.58
C LEU A 86 7.75 11.45 -0.30
N ALA A 87 6.81 12.37 -0.08
CA ALA A 87 6.74 13.66 -0.77
C ALA A 87 5.89 14.67 0.02
N THR A 88 6.22 15.94 -0.15
CA THR A 88 5.35 17.07 0.19
C THR A 88 5.12 17.83 -1.10
N LEU A 89 3.87 17.91 -1.54
CA LEU A 89 3.50 18.36 -2.88
C LEU A 89 2.67 19.64 -2.82
N CYS A 90 2.96 20.61 -3.68
CA CYS A 90 2.21 21.85 -3.82
C CYS A 90 2.40 22.45 -5.23
N GLY A 91 1.75 23.58 -5.51
CA GLY A 91 1.78 24.19 -6.84
C GLY A 91 1.06 23.35 -7.92
N TRP A 92 1.48 23.53 -9.17
CA TRP A 92 1.01 22.76 -10.33
C TRP A 92 2.16 22.25 -11.22
N GLU A 93 3.32 22.87 -11.15
CA GLU A 93 4.57 22.45 -11.80
C GLU A 93 5.70 22.48 -10.76
N SER A 94 6.65 21.55 -10.87
CA SER A 94 7.80 21.50 -9.97
C SER A 94 8.79 22.62 -10.28
N THR A 95 9.42 23.14 -9.23
CA THR A 95 10.48 24.15 -9.28
C THR A 95 11.72 23.64 -8.53
N ASP A 96 12.70 24.52 -8.29
CA ASP A 96 13.86 24.18 -7.44
C ASP A 96 13.48 23.98 -5.96
N THR A 97 12.35 24.52 -5.52
CA THR A 97 11.92 24.57 -4.11
C THR A 97 10.56 23.92 -3.85
N GLU A 98 9.75 23.73 -4.89
CA GLU A 98 8.43 23.08 -4.83
C GLU A 98 8.39 21.80 -5.66
N GLN A 99 7.58 20.84 -5.22
CA GLN A 99 7.35 19.60 -5.96
C GLN A 99 5.87 19.47 -6.34
N ALA A 100 5.56 19.41 -7.63
CA ALA A 100 4.28 18.92 -8.12
C ALA A 100 4.39 17.43 -8.50
N PRO A 101 3.31 16.64 -8.42
CA PRO A 101 3.40 15.20 -8.70
C PRO A 101 3.69 14.88 -10.18
N GLY A 102 3.18 15.70 -11.12
CA GLY A 102 3.20 15.39 -12.55
C GLY A 102 2.67 13.99 -12.83
N ASN A 103 3.41 13.21 -13.61
CA ASN A 103 3.09 11.80 -13.90
C ASN A 103 3.79 10.79 -12.97
N THR A 104 4.34 11.27 -11.84
CA THR A 104 5.06 10.42 -10.90
C THR A 104 4.09 9.47 -10.20
N THR A 105 4.49 8.20 -10.11
CA THR A 105 3.79 7.21 -9.30
C THR A 105 4.51 7.06 -7.97
N PHE A 106 3.77 7.15 -6.87
CA PHE A 106 4.27 6.97 -5.52
C PHE A 106 3.95 5.56 -5.02
N TYR A 107 4.90 4.94 -4.33
CA TYR A 107 4.74 3.63 -3.72
C TYR A 107 4.95 3.71 -2.21
N SER A 108 4.10 3.06 -1.43
CA SER A 108 4.38 2.85 0.00
C SER A 108 5.57 1.91 0.19
N ARG A 109 6.29 2.06 1.33
CA ARG A 109 7.41 1.17 1.70
C ARG A 109 6.97 -0.15 2.34
N GLY A 110 5.69 -0.24 2.69
CA GLY A 110 5.03 -1.45 3.19
C GLY A 110 3.56 -1.41 2.79
N SER A 111 2.68 -1.96 3.61
CA SER A 111 1.25 -2.02 3.32
C SER A 111 0.44 -0.78 3.76
N SER A 112 1.09 0.31 4.19
CA SER A 112 0.40 1.53 4.66
C SER A 112 0.92 2.79 3.99
N LEU A 113 -0.01 3.67 3.61
CA LEU A 113 0.24 4.99 3.03
C LEU A 113 -0.69 6.01 3.69
N ASP A 114 -0.11 7.03 4.31
CA ASP A 114 -0.83 8.17 4.87
C ASP A 114 -0.78 9.33 3.89
N VAL A 115 -1.96 9.89 3.60
CA VAL A 115 -2.15 11.05 2.73
C VAL A 115 -2.75 12.16 3.58
N THR A 116 -2.12 13.34 3.58
CA THR A 116 -2.63 14.52 4.29
C THR A 116 -2.72 15.68 3.33
N PHE A 117 -3.90 16.27 3.20
CA PHE A 117 -4.11 17.56 2.55
C PHE A 117 -4.31 18.62 3.62
N CYS A 118 -3.58 19.73 3.50
CA CYS A 118 -3.75 20.91 4.33
C CYS A 118 -3.80 22.16 3.45
N SER A 119 -4.71 23.08 3.77
CA SER A 119 -4.69 24.43 3.24
C SER A 119 -4.54 25.45 4.37
N ASP A 120 -3.85 26.56 4.11
CA ASP A 120 -3.63 27.63 5.06
C ASP A 120 -4.87 28.56 5.18
N TYR A 121 -4.71 29.76 5.76
CA TYR A 121 -5.83 30.67 6.00
C TYR A 121 -6.29 31.48 4.77
N SER A 122 -5.54 31.49 3.67
CA SER A 122 -5.80 32.34 2.51
C SER A 122 -5.31 31.76 1.18
N ASN A 123 -6.21 31.66 0.20
CA ASN A 123 -5.83 31.44 -1.20
C ASN A 123 -5.89 32.75 -2.00
N GLU A 124 -4.77 33.17 -2.60
CA GLU A 124 -4.74 34.37 -3.45
C GLU A 124 -5.44 34.18 -4.81
N LYS A 125 -5.55 32.92 -5.26
CA LYS A 125 -6.13 32.52 -6.56
C LYS A 125 -7.10 31.34 -6.38
N PRO A 126 -8.01 31.11 -7.35
CA PRO A 126 -8.90 29.96 -7.31
C PRO A 126 -8.15 28.66 -7.69
N PHE A 127 -7.55 28.01 -6.70
CA PHE A 127 -6.88 26.71 -6.87
C PHE A 127 -7.90 25.56 -6.79
N THR A 128 -7.80 24.61 -7.72
CA THR A 128 -8.82 23.55 -7.91
C THR A 128 -8.49 22.26 -7.16
N GLY A 129 -7.36 22.23 -6.45
CA GLY A 129 -6.99 21.14 -5.56
C GLY A 129 -6.46 19.94 -6.32
N PHE A 130 -6.84 18.73 -5.92
CA PHE A 130 -6.30 17.51 -6.50
C PHE A 130 -7.33 16.40 -6.66
N GLU A 131 -7.02 15.48 -7.58
CA GLU A 131 -7.64 14.17 -7.68
C GLU A 131 -6.53 13.12 -7.79
N ALA A 132 -6.65 12.07 -6.98
CA ALA A 132 -5.70 10.97 -6.94
C ALA A 132 -6.41 9.63 -6.93
N PHE A 133 -5.73 8.63 -7.48
CA PHE A 133 -6.17 7.24 -7.46
C PHE A 133 -5.09 6.37 -6.85
N TYR A 134 -5.53 5.34 -6.13
CA TYR A 134 -4.62 4.37 -5.55
C TYR A 134 -5.11 2.94 -5.77
N SER A 135 -4.17 2.00 -5.77
CA SER A 135 -4.41 0.57 -5.84
C SER A 135 -3.37 -0.21 -5.05
N ALA A 136 -3.76 -1.34 -4.47
CA ALA A 136 -2.84 -2.31 -3.90
C ALA A 136 -2.22 -3.15 -5.01
N GLU A 137 -0.92 -3.38 -4.90
CA GLU A 137 -0.14 -4.19 -5.81
C GLU A 137 0.69 -5.18 -5.00
N ASP A 138 0.79 -6.40 -5.51
CA ASP A 138 1.63 -7.44 -4.95
C ASP A 138 3.10 -7.01 -4.92
N ILE A 139 3.79 -7.29 -3.83
CA ILE A 139 5.23 -7.04 -3.73
C ILE A 139 5.94 -8.27 -4.28
N ASP A 140 6.70 -8.12 -5.36
CA ASP A 140 7.56 -9.20 -5.81
C ASP A 140 8.81 -9.28 -4.93
N GLU A 141 8.77 -10.11 -3.87
CA GLU A 141 9.92 -10.28 -2.97
C GLU A 141 11.10 -11.01 -3.61
N CYS A 142 10.94 -11.55 -4.82
CA CYS A 142 12.03 -12.14 -5.59
C CYS A 142 12.84 -11.08 -6.35
N GLN A 143 12.32 -9.85 -6.51
CA GLN A 143 13.05 -8.73 -7.10
C GLN A 143 13.84 -7.99 -6.02
N ALA A 144 15.07 -8.44 -5.76
CA ALA A 144 15.98 -7.72 -4.88
C ALA A 144 16.49 -6.43 -5.56
N PRO A 145 16.64 -5.31 -4.81
CA PRO A 145 17.30 -4.12 -5.32
C PRO A 145 18.73 -4.42 -5.79
N PRO A 146 19.27 -3.68 -6.77
CA PRO A 146 20.65 -3.84 -7.20
C PRO A 146 21.63 -3.69 -6.04
N GLY A 147 22.49 -4.69 -5.83
CA GLY A 147 23.50 -4.70 -4.77
C GLY A 147 23.05 -5.34 -3.45
N GLU A 148 21.79 -5.76 -3.34
CA GLU A 148 21.31 -6.57 -2.20
C GLU A 148 21.40 -8.07 -2.51
N ALA A 149 21.55 -8.88 -1.45
CA ALA A 149 21.57 -10.33 -1.59
C ALA A 149 20.19 -10.87 -2.02
N PRO A 150 20.13 -11.92 -2.87
CA PRO A 150 18.87 -12.56 -3.23
C PRO A 150 18.09 -13.03 -2.00
N THR A 151 16.76 -12.95 -2.07
CA THR A 151 15.86 -13.33 -0.98
C THR A 151 15.95 -14.82 -0.63
N CYS A 152 16.19 -15.68 -1.62
CA CYS A 152 16.29 -17.13 -1.50
C CYS A 152 17.67 -17.62 -1.93
N ASP A 153 18.14 -18.72 -1.34
CA ASP A 153 19.45 -19.32 -1.65
C ASP A 153 19.50 -19.97 -3.04
N HIS A 154 18.43 -20.69 -3.42
CA HIS A 154 18.32 -21.35 -4.73
C HIS A 154 17.23 -20.70 -5.60
N HIS A 155 15.97 -21.12 -5.45
CA HIS A 155 14.87 -20.62 -6.28
C HIS A 155 13.91 -19.80 -5.43
N CYS A 156 13.48 -18.65 -5.95
CA CYS A 156 12.45 -17.81 -5.35
C CYS A 156 11.19 -17.88 -6.19
N HIS A 157 10.03 -18.03 -5.54
CA HIS A 157 8.72 -18.10 -6.17
C HIS A 157 7.82 -17.04 -5.55
N ASN A 158 7.50 -16.03 -6.35
CA ASN A 158 6.53 -14.99 -5.97
C ASN A 158 5.10 -15.48 -6.20
N TYR A 159 4.17 -15.08 -5.33
CA TYR A 159 2.75 -15.27 -5.50
C TYR A 159 1.98 -14.12 -4.85
N LEU A 160 0.69 -14.01 -5.16
CA LEU A 160 -0.15 -12.94 -4.62
C LEU A 160 -0.20 -12.96 -3.08
N GLY A 161 0.44 -11.99 -2.45
CA GLY A 161 0.52 -11.80 -1.00
C GLY A 161 1.75 -12.41 -0.33
N GLY A 162 2.74 -12.88 -1.09
CA GLY A 162 4.04 -13.27 -0.54
C GLY A 162 4.86 -14.17 -1.45
N PHE A 163 5.85 -14.83 -0.86
CA PHE A 163 6.78 -15.68 -1.60
C PHE A 163 7.18 -16.93 -0.82
N TYR A 164 7.79 -17.88 -1.51
CA TYR A 164 8.48 -19.00 -0.89
C TYR A 164 9.75 -19.39 -1.65
N CYS A 165 10.68 -20.03 -0.96
CA CYS A 165 11.92 -20.54 -1.54
C CYS A 165 11.81 -22.04 -1.81
N SER A 166 12.50 -22.52 -2.85
CA SER A 166 12.69 -23.95 -3.10
C SER A 166 14.14 -24.26 -3.47
N CYS A 167 14.52 -25.54 -3.36
CA CYS A 167 15.90 -25.99 -3.59
C CYS A 167 16.04 -26.79 -4.89
N ARG A 168 17.25 -26.78 -5.45
CA ARG A 168 17.67 -27.69 -6.53
C ARG A 168 17.60 -29.15 -6.07
N ALA A 169 17.52 -30.08 -7.02
CA ALA A 169 17.56 -31.51 -6.75
C ALA A 169 18.83 -31.90 -5.96
N GLY A 170 18.69 -32.75 -4.94
CA GLY A 170 19.77 -33.13 -4.03
C GLY A 170 19.96 -32.20 -2.82
N TYR A 171 19.13 -31.17 -2.67
CA TYR A 171 19.13 -30.27 -1.52
C TYR A 171 17.77 -30.25 -0.84
N ALA A 172 17.77 -30.02 0.48
CA ALA A 172 16.58 -29.83 1.30
C ALA A 172 16.48 -28.38 1.77
N LEU A 173 15.26 -27.85 1.84
CA LEU A 173 14.99 -26.51 2.37
C LEU A 173 15.15 -26.52 3.89
N HIS A 174 16.02 -25.65 4.39
CA HIS A 174 16.29 -25.49 5.82
C HIS A 174 15.06 -24.92 6.56
N GLN A 175 15.01 -25.09 7.89
CA GLN A 175 13.90 -24.61 8.74
C GLN A 175 13.69 -23.08 8.68
N ASN A 176 14.72 -22.32 8.33
CA ASN A 176 14.62 -20.88 8.11
C ASN A 176 13.85 -20.50 6.82
N LYS A 177 13.39 -21.50 6.04
CA LYS A 177 12.61 -21.37 4.80
C LYS A 177 13.32 -20.62 3.67
N ARG A 178 14.63 -20.43 3.75
CA ARG A 178 15.42 -19.68 2.76
C ARG A 178 16.67 -20.41 2.27
N THR A 179 17.41 -21.05 3.19
CA THR A 179 18.68 -21.72 2.90
C THR A 179 18.46 -23.14 2.41
N CYS A 180 19.31 -23.61 1.50
CA CYS A 180 19.27 -24.98 0.99
C CYS A 180 20.51 -25.76 1.46
N SER A 181 20.29 -26.83 2.23
CA SER A 181 21.36 -27.73 2.69
C SER A 181 21.38 -29.00 1.85
N ASP A 182 22.57 -29.51 1.54
CA ASP A 182 22.73 -30.79 0.84
C ASP A 182 22.04 -31.91 1.64
N SER A 183 21.12 -32.63 1.02
CA SER A 183 20.38 -33.72 1.68
C SER A 183 21.20 -34.99 1.90
N ASN A 184 22.43 -35.07 1.35
CA ASN A 184 23.36 -36.18 1.50
C ASN A 184 24.46 -35.93 2.56
N ARG A 185 24.33 -34.91 3.40
CA ARG A 185 25.29 -34.56 4.46
C ARG A 185 24.59 -34.36 5.80
#